data_AF-A0AAW6HUG9-F1
#
_entry.id   AF-A0AAW6HUG9-F1
#
_cell.length_a   1.000
_cell.length_b   1.000
_cell.length_c   1.000
_cell.angle_alpha   90.00
_cell.angle_beta   90.00
_cell.angle_gamma   90.00
#
_symmetry.space_group_name_H-M   'P 1'
#
loop_
_entity.id
_entity.type
_entity.pdbx_description
1 polymer ?
#
loop_
_entity_poly.entity_id
_entity_poly.type
_entity_poly.pdbx_seq_one_letter_code
_entity_poly.pdbx_strand_id
1 'polypeptide(L)'
;MADTLQYRFVVRRGRAATWRLRNERLLGGEFGLETDTGKLKIGDGLTAWNDLPYMKAGTPLGAANAGRGVMIDVSNPEVPVFSVPGYEGGAGIDITNGVITNTRAGIVLAGVVADYAHLPHRLTAGAAYLVSDDGLIYVYDGSAWPAEGDGIDLRGGGGGNDDYSFGGGL
;
A
#
# COMPACT_ATOMS: atom_id res chain seq x y z
N MET A 1 43.67 33.69 -13.94
CA MET A 1 42.74 33.86 -12.81
C MET A 1 41.35 33.93 -13.41
N ALA A 2 40.39 33.14 -12.92
CA ALA A 2 39.00 33.25 -13.40
C ALA A 2 38.33 34.40 -12.64
N ASP A 3 37.89 35.43 -13.36
CA ASP A 3 37.07 36.49 -12.77
C ASP A 3 35.66 35.95 -12.51
N THR A 4 35.21 36.06 -11.27
CA THR A 4 33.84 35.72 -10.88
C THR A 4 32.99 36.97 -10.95
N LEU A 5 31.97 36.99 -11.82
CA LEU A 5 31.02 38.08 -11.92
C LEU A 5 29.74 37.74 -11.13
N GLN A 6 29.38 38.60 -10.18
CA GLN A 6 28.15 38.45 -9.41
C GLN A 6 26.98 39.11 -10.13
N TYR A 7 25.94 38.33 -10.44
CA TYR A 7 24.71 38.83 -11.06
C TYR A 7 23.46 38.28 -10.35
N ARG A 8 22.38 39.05 -10.40
CA ARG A 8 21.03 38.63 -10.00
C ARG A 8 20.09 38.84 -11.17
N PHE A 9 19.53 37.77 -11.70
CA PHE A 9 18.53 37.82 -12.76
C PHE A 9 17.13 37.64 -12.19
N VAL A 10 16.16 38.27 -12.87
CA VAL A 10 14.74 38.03 -12.67
C VAL A 10 14.24 37.34 -13.93
N VAL A 11 13.59 36.18 -13.78
CA VAL A 11 12.98 35.49 -14.90
C VAL A 11 11.77 36.26 -15.41
N ARG A 12 11.41 36.04 -16.67
CA ARG A 12 10.18 36.59 -17.22
C ARG A 12 8.99 36.04 -16.42
N ARG A 13 8.12 36.93 -15.95
CA ARG A 13 7.07 36.56 -14.99
C ARG A 13 5.79 37.35 -15.21
N GLY A 14 4.65 36.75 -14.90
CA GLY A 14 3.32 37.36 -14.99
C GLY A 14 2.24 36.42 -14.49
N ARG A 15 0.98 36.88 -14.42
CA ARG A 15 -0.15 36.01 -14.07
C ARG A 15 -0.41 34.98 -15.17
N ALA A 16 -0.91 33.80 -14.80
CA ALA A 16 -1.25 32.73 -15.73
C ALA A 16 -2.21 33.22 -16.85
N ALA A 17 -3.19 34.07 -16.51
CA ALA A 17 -4.10 34.66 -17.49
C ALA A 17 -3.37 35.56 -18.51
N THR A 18 -2.41 36.37 -18.06
CA THR A 18 -1.61 37.23 -18.93
C THR A 18 -0.72 36.42 -19.85
N TRP A 19 -0.12 35.35 -19.34
CA TRP A 19 0.67 34.41 -20.15
C TRP A 19 -0.18 33.74 -21.22
N ARG A 20 -1.37 33.24 -20.85
CA ARG A 20 -2.29 32.60 -21.79
C ARG A 20 -2.78 33.52 -22.90
N LEU A 21 -3.07 34.78 -22.54
CA LEU A 21 -3.50 35.81 -23.49
C LEU A 21 -2.38 36.17 -24.47
N ARG A 22 -1.15 36.37 -23.96
CA ARG A 22 0.01 36.72 -24.79
C ARG A 22 0.43 35.57 -25.69
N ASN A 23 0.34 34.34 -25.19
CA ASN A 23 0.72 33.11 -25.87
C ASN A 23 2.04 33.21 -26.65
N GLU A 24 3.03 33.90 -26.06
CA GLU A 24 4.28 34.18 -26.73
C GLU A 24 5.17 32.93 -26.78
N ARG A 25 6.06 32.89 -27.78
CA ARG A 25 7.09 31.86 -27.92
C ARG A 25 8.36 32.28 -27.18
N LEU A 26 8.70 31.53 -26.15
CA LEU A 26 9.93 31.74 -25.37
C LEU A 26 11.15 31.20 -26.13
N LEU A 27 12.30 31.84 -25.96
CA LEU A 27 13.57 31.36 -26.53
C LEU A 27 13.94 29.99 -25.95
N GLY A 28 14.79 29.24 -26.65
CA GLY A 28 15.33 27.97 -26.16
C GLY A 28 16.05 28.18 -24.83
N GLY A 29 15.57 27.55 -23.76
CA GLY A 29 16.11 27.67 -22.41
C GLY A 29 15.59 28.87 -21.60
N GLU A 30 14.69 29.70 -22.14
CA GLU A 30 14.12 30.83 -21.41
C GLU A 30 13.06 30.36 -20.40
N PHE A 31 13.22 30.76 -19.14
CA PHE A 31 12.26 30.48 -18.06
C PHE A 31 11.11 31.48 -18.05
N GLY A 32 9.87 30.99 -18.01
CA GLY A 32 8.69 31.79 -17.72
C GLY A 32 7.98 31.34 -16.45
N LEU A 33 7.67 32.29 -15.56
CA LEU A 33 7.01 32.07 -14.27
C LEU A 33 5.58 32.62 -14.24
N GLU A 34 4.62 31.77 -13.86
CA GLU A 34 3.28 32.18 -13.46
C GLU A 34 3.30 32.66 -11.99
N THR A 35 3.17 33.96 -11.76
CA THR A 35 3.34 34.56 -10.42
C THR A 35 2.22 34.22 -9.43
N ASP A 36 1.05 33.84 -9.93
CA ASP A 36 -0.15 33.49 -9.15
C ASP A 36 -0.28 32.00 -8.85
N THR A 37 0.35 31.14 -9.66
CA THR A 37 0.31 29.67 -9.47
C THR A 37 1.66 29.09 -9.03
N GLY A 38 2.74 29.86 -9.14
CA GLY A 38 4.11 29.42 -8.90
C GLY A 38 4.66 28.45 -9.95
N LYS A 39 3.94 28.23 -11.05
CA LYS A 39 4.34 27.26 -12.09
C LYS A 39 5.35 27.85 -13.06
N LEU A 40 6.32 27.03 -13.46
CA LEU A 40 7.35 27.37 -14.45
C LEU A 40 7.15 26.58 -15.74
N LYS A 41 7.46 27.22 -16.87
CA LYS A 41 7.71 26.56 -18.15
C LYS A 41 9.06 27.03 -18.70
N ILE A 42 9.71 26.18 -19.50
CA ILE A 42 10.96 26.51 -20.20
C ILE A 42 10.65 26.52 -21.70
N GLY A 43 11.06 27.59 -22.38
CA GLY A 43 10.96 27.70 -23.83
C GLY A 43 11.87 26.73 -24.56
N ASP A 44 11.42 26.26 -25.72
CA ASP A 44 12.19 25.47 -26.69
C ASP A 44 12.53 26.27 -27.96
N GLY A 45 12.13 27.55 -28.02
CA GLY A 45 12.30 28.41 -29.19
C GLY A 45 11.29 28.19 -30.32
N LEU A 46 10.36 27.23 -30.18
CA LEU A 46 9.44 26.78 -31.23
C LEU A 46 7.96 26.80 -30.79
N THR A 47 7.69 26.31 -29.60
CA THR A 47 6.36 26.08 -29.04
C THR A 47 5.82 27.32 -28.32
N ALA A 48 4.56 27.65 -28.54
CA ALA A 48 3.89 28.76 -27.86
C ALA A 48 3.59 28.43 -26.39
N TRP A 49 3.51 29.45 -25.52
CA TRP A 49 3.32 29.28 -24.08
C TRP A 49 2.20 28.30 -23.69
N ASN A 50 1.05 28.36 -24.36
CA ASN A 50 -0.10 27.54 -24.03
C ASN A 50 0.17 26.04 -24.20
N ASP A 51 1.02 25.68 -25.15
CA ASP A 51 1.33 24.30 -25.52
C ASP A 51 2.61 23.77 -24.85
N LEU A 52 3.43 24.66 -24.27
CA LEU A 52 4.61 24.25 -23.51
C LEU A 52 4.21 23.41 -22.27
N PRO A 53 4.94 22.33 -21.95
CA PRO A 53 4.73 21.59 -20.73
C PRO A 53 5.17 22.40 -19.50
N TYR A 54 4.48 22.22 -18.38
CA TYR A 54 4.97 22.71 -17.09
C TYR A 54 6.20 21.90 -16.65
N MET A 55 7.17 22.57 -16.06
CA MET A 55 8.24 21.90 -15.32
C MET A 55 7.61 21.05 -14.21
N LYS A 56 7.96 19.77 -14.20
CA LYS A 56 7.58 18.85 -13.12
C LYS A 56 8.71 18.85 -12.10
N ALA A 57 8.36 18.89 -10.82
CA ALA A 57 9.32 18.50 -9.81
C ALA A 57 9.73 17.05 -10.10
N GLY A 58 11.04 16.77 -10.12
CA GLY A 58 11.50 15.41 -10.06
C GLY A 58 10.91 14.78 -8.79
N THR A 59 10.44 13.53 -8.88
CA THR A 59 10.17 12.76 -7.67
C THR A 59 11.44 12.76 -6.82
N PRO A 60 11.37 13.10 -5.52
CA PRO A 60 12.51 12.97 -4.63
C PRO A 60 13.12 11.59 -4.82
N LEU A 61 14.45 11.53 -4.94
CA LEU A 61 15.22 10.28 -4.92
C LEU A 61 14.95 9.60 -3.57
N GLY A 62 13.88 8.79 -3.51
CA GLY A 62 13.33 8.26 -2.25
C GLY A 62 11.83 7.96 -2.31
N ALA A 63 11.06 8.61 -3.19
CA ALA A 63 9.64 8.31 -3.38
C ALA A 63 9.38 7.04 -4.22
N ALA A 64 10.42 6.38 -4.73
CA ALA A 64 10.31 5.15 -5.52
C ALA A 64 9.75 3.95 -4.74
N ASN A 65 9.57 4.07 -3.42
CA ASN A 65 9.04 3.02 -2.55
C ASN A 65 7.65 3.30 -1.97
N ALA A 66 6.98 4.41 -2.36
CA ALA A 66 5.57 4.57 -2.05
C ALA A 66 4.77 3.47 -2.77
N GLY A 67 4.44 2.39 -2.05
CA GLY A 67 3.77 1.20 -2.58
C GLY A 67 4.64 -0.03 -2.82
N ARG A 68 5.88 -0.08 -2.31
CA ARG A 68 6.74 -1.30 -2.36
C ARG A 68 7.17 -1.84 -1.01
N GLY A 69 6.65 -1.30 0.09
CA GLY A 69 6.90 -1.76 1.46
C GLY A 69 5.61 -1.88 2.27
N VAL A 70 5.68 -2.67 3.34
CA VAL A 70 4.64 -2.76 4.38
C VAL A 70 4.38 -1.36 4.98
N MET A 71 3.12 -0.95 5.07
CA MET A 71 2.73 0.26 5.79
C MET A 71 2.23 -0.13 7.18
N ILE A 72 2.93 0.30 8.22
CA ILE A 72 2.43 0.24 9.59
C ILE A 72 1.71 1.55 9.86
N ASP A 73 0.38 1.53 9.91
CA ASP A 73 -0.39 2.70 10.32
C ASP A 73 -0.36 2.80 11.85
N VAL A 74 0.44 3.75 12.35
CA VAL A 74 0.58 4.05 13.78
C VAL A 74 -0.27 5.25 14.22
N SER A 75 -1.22 5.69 13.39
CA SER A 75 -2.08 6.84 13.71
C SER A 75 -3.09 6.57 14.84
N ASN A 76 -3.32 5.29 15.18
CA ASN A 76 -4.03 4.86 16.37
C ASN A 76 -3.15 3.95 17.25
N PRO A 77 -2.66 4.41 18.42
CA PRO A 77 -1.80 3.62 19.29
C PRO A 77 -2.52 2.45 19.99
N GLU A 78 -3.86 2.40 19.95
CA GLU A 78 -4.65 1.30 20.54
C GLU A 78 -4.87 0.14 19.56
N VAL A 79 -4.67 0.35 18.24
CA VAL A 79 -4.81 -0.70 17.21
C VAL A 79 -3.70 -0.51 16.16
N PRO A 80 -2.51 -1.12 16.33
CA PRO A 80 -1.50 -1.12 15.28
C PRO A 80 -2.00 -1.95 14.09
N VAL A 81 -2.43 -1.29 13.02
CA VAL A 81 -2.88 -1.98 11.80
C VAL A 81 -1.65 -2.23 10.92
N PHE A 82 -1.22 -3.49 10.84
CA PHE A 82 -0.27 -3.92 9.83
C PHE A 82 -1.00 -3.98 8.49
N SER A 83 -0.92 -2.91 7.70
CA SER A 83 -1.51 -2.86 6.36
C SER A 83 -0.44 -3.19 5.32
N VAL A 84 -0.58 -4.34 4.65
CA VAL A 84 0.14 -4.59 3.40
C VAL A 84 -0.74 -4.00 2.31
N PRO A 85 -0.33 -2.93 1.59
CA PRO A 85 -1.14 -2.40 0.52
C PRO A 85 -1.42 -3.52 -0.48
N GLY A 86 -2.71 -3.81 -0.70
CA GLY A 86 -3.15 -4.77 -1.70
C GLY A 86 -2.47 -4.47 -3.02
N TYR A 87 -1.61 -5.40 -3.45
CA TYR A 87 -1.04 -5.32 -4.78
C TYR A 87 -2.16 -5.73 -5.74
N GLU A 88 -2.85 -4.75 -6.31
CA GLU A 88 -3.99 -4.89 -7.25
C GLU A 88 -3.63 -5.59 -8.59
N GLY A 89 -2.61 -6.44 -8.61
CA GLY A 89 -2.21 -7.14 -9.84
C GLY A 89 -1.14 -8.23 -9.70
N GLY A 90 -1.01 -8.92 -8.56
CA GLY A 90 0.12 -9.83 -8.34
C GLY A 90 0.11 -10.60 -7.02
N ALA A 91 0.93 -11.66 -6.97
CA ALA A 91 1.02 -12.60 -5.86
C ALA A 91 1.45 -11.90 -4.55
N GLY A 92 0.70 -12.10 -3.46
CA GLY A 92 0.97 -11.45 -2.18
C GLY A 92 0.17 -12.03 -1.01
N ILE A 93 0.42 -11.48 0.18
CA ILE A 93 -0.28 -11.77 1.42
C ILE A 93 -1.24 -10.61 1.71
N ASP A 94 -2.54 -10.89 1.78
CA ASP A 94 -3.59 -9.94 2.17
C ASP A 94 -4.07 -10.27 3.59
N ILE A 95 -4.22 -9.23 4.42
CA ILE A 95 -4.70 -9.34 5.80
C ILE A 95 -5.94 -8.47 5.95
N THR A 96 -7.12 -9.09 5.86
CA THR A 96 -8.41 -8.41 5.98
C THR A 96 -9.24 -9.08 7.08
N ASN A 97 -9.79 -8.29 8.01
CA ASN A 97 -10.59 -8.78 9.15
C ASN A 97 -9.92 -9.89 9.98
N GLY A 98 -8.60 -9.80 10.18
CA GLY A 98 -7.83 -10.79 10.93
C GLY A 98 -7.51 -12.09 10.18
N VAL A 99 -7.87 -12.20 8.90
CA VAL A 99 -7.61 -13.37 8.05
C VAL A 99 -6.40 -13.11 7.16
N ILE A 100 -5.40 -13.98 7.21
CA ILE A 100 -4.25 -13.97 6.29
C ILE A 100 -4.59 -14.82 5.07
N THR A 101 -4.57 -14.22 3.88
CA THR A 101 -4.82 -14.93 2.62
C THR A 101 -3.62 -14.78 1.66
N ASN A 102 -3.30 -15.84 0.91
CA ASN A 102 -2.30 -15.81 -0.14
C ASN A 102 -2.99 -15.90 -1.51
N THR A 103 -2.75 -14.93 -2.39
CA THR A 103 -3.44 -14.81 -3.69
C THR A 103 -2.98 -15.83 -4.76
N ARG A 104 -2.04 -16.74 -4.45
CA ARG A 104 -1.49 -17.71 -5.42
C ARG A 104 -1.31 -19.15 -4.90
N ALA A 105 -2.12 -19.57 -3.93
CA ALA A 105 -2.19 -20.93 -3.38
C ALA A 105 -1.10 -21.31 -2.36
N GLY A 106 -1.15 -20.70 -1.17
CA GLY A 106 -0.44 -21.18 0.02
C GLY A 106 -1.42 -21.73 1.06
N ILE A 107 -2.02 -20.82 1.83
CA ILE A 107 -3.11 -21.13 2.77
C ILE A 107 -4.31 -20.27 2.38
N VAL A 108 -5.44 -20.91 2.09
CA VAL A 108 -6.73 -20.25 1.84
C VAL A 108 -7.75 -20.87 2.78
N LEU A 109 -8.22 -20.08 3.73
CA LEU A 109 -9.33 -20.46 4.60
C LEU A 109 -10.64 -20.08 3.93
N ALA A 110 -11.55 -21.05 3.80
CA ALA A 110 -12.90 -20.85 3.32
C ALA A 110 -13.81 -20.19 4.38
N GLY A 111 -13.42 -20.22 5.66
CA GLY A 111 -14.08 -19.48 6.73
C GLY A 111 -13.51 -19.78 8.13
N VAL A 112 -14.13 -19.14 9.13
CA VAL A 112 -13.88 -19.37 10.55
C VAL A 112 -15.22 -19.68 11.21
N VAL A 113 -15.27 -20.70 12.06
CA VAL A 113 -16.47 -21.10 12.81
C VAL A 113 -16.18 -21.14 14.31
N ALA A 114 -17.23 -21.03 15.13
CA ALA A 114 -17.09 -20.96 16.59
C ALA A 114 -16.46 -22.24 17.15
N ASP A 115 -17.04 -23.38 16.83
CA ASP A 115 -16.68 -24.73 17.29
C ASP A 115 -16.78 -25.74 16.14
N TYR A 116 -16.37 -26.99 16.39
CA TYR A 116 -16.34 -28.06 15.38
C TYR A 116 -17.73 -28.37 14.79
N ALA A 117 -18.80 -28.28 15.60
CA ALA A 117 -20.16 -28.60 15.16
C ALA A 117 -20.71 -27.61 14.12
N HIS A 118 -20.13 -26.41 14.03
CA HIS A 118 -20.52 -25.39 13.06
C HIS A 118 -19.82 -25.53 11.69
N LEU A 119 -18.98 -26.54 11.48
CA LEU A 119 -18.31 -26.77 10.20
C LEU A 119 -19.32 -27.09 9.07
N PRO A 120 -19.25 -26.43 7.89
CA PRO A 120 -20.19 -26.67 6.80
C PRO A 120 -20.01 -28.02 6.11
N HIS A 121 -21.10 -28.60 5.56
CA HIS A 121 -21.09 -29.95 5.00
C HIS A 121 -21.28 -30.01 3.47
N ARG A 122 -21.41 -28.87 2.80
CA ARG A 122 -21.60 -28.76 1.34
C ARG A 122 -20.46 -27.97 0.71
N LEU A 123 -19.27 -28.58 0.71
CA LEU A 123 -18.03 -27.95 0.27
C LEU A 123 -17.32 -28.82 -0.77
N THR A 124 -16.39 -28.21 -1.51
CA THR A 124 -15.44 -28.92 -2.36
C THR A 124 -14.31 -29.47 -1.49
N ALA A 125 -13.79 -30.65 -1.83
CA ALA A 125 -12.58 -31.20 -1.21
C ALA A 125 -11.44 -30.16 -1.20
N GLY A 126 -10.73 -30.06 -0.08
CA GLY A 126 -9.68 -29.07 0.14
C GLY A 126 -10.14 -27.75 0.75
N ALA A 127 -11.45 -27.56 1.00
CA ALA A 127 -11.93 -26.40 1.76
C ALA A 127 -11.41 -26.47 3.20
N ALA A 128 -10.67 -25.43 3.62
CA ALA A 128 -10.09 -25.35 4.96
C ALA A 128 -10.86 -24.34 5.82
N TYR A 129 -11.20 -24.70 7.06
CA TYR A 129 -11.84 -23.82 8.03
C TYR A 129 -11.04 -23.79 9.33
N LEU A 130 -10.93 -22.60 9.93
CA LEU A 130 -10.42 -22.46 11.29
C LEU A 130 -11.59 -22.62 12.27
N VAL A 131 -11.41 -23.45 13.29
CA VAL A 131 -12.31 -23.53 14.44
C VAL A 131 -11.71 -22.68 15.56
N SER A 132 -12.47 -21.70 16.06
CA SER A 132 -11.93 -20.74 17.03
C SER A 132 -11.79 -21.29 18.45
N ASP A 133 -12.59 -22.28 18.82
CA ASP A 133 -12.59 -22.87 20.17
C ASP A 133 -11.30 -23.66 20.45
N ASP A 134 -10.85 -24.48 19.50
CA ASP A 134 -9.61 -25.26 19.60
C ASP A 134 -8.41 -24.60 18.90
N GLY A 135 -8.66 -23.64 18.02
CA GLY A 135 -7.63 -22.95 17.23
C GLY A 135 -7.02 -23.81 16.11
N LEU A 136 -7.67 -24.91 15.73
CA LEU A 136 -7.20 -25.84 14.72
C LEU A 136 -7.82 -25.55 13.35
N ILE A 137 -7.07 -25.87 12.30
CA ILE A 137 -7.60 -25.88 10.93
C ILE A 137 -8.06 -27.27 10.55
N TYR A 138 -9.30 -27.37 10.13
CA TYR A 138 -9.86 -28.58 9.53
C TYR A 138 -9.90 -28.43 8.02
N VAL A 139 -9.51 -29.47 7.29
CA VAL A 139 -9.55 -29.51 5.82
C VAL A 139 -10.53 -30.59 5.40
N TYR A 140 -11.57 -30.20 4.69
CA TYR A 140 -12.62 -31.11 4.22
C TYR A 140 -12.05 -32.03 3.13
N ASP A 141 -12.17 -33.35 3.29
CA ASP A 141 -11.60 -34.32 2.34
C ASP A 141 -12.47 -34.55 1.09
N GLY A 142 -13.69 -33.99 1.07
CA GLY A 142 -14.70 -34.19 0.04
C GLY A 142 -15.91 -34.99 0.51
N SER A 143 -15.77 -35.72 1.61
CA SER A 143 -16.82 -36.55 2.23
C SER A 143 -17.09 -36.17 3.68
N ALA A 144 -16.08 -35.85 4.46
CA ALA A 144 -16.18 -35.55 5.89
C ALA A 144 -15.06 -34.60 6.35
N TRP A 145 -15.25 -34.08 7.56
CA TRP A 145 -14.19 -33.42 8.30
C TRP A 145 -13.34 -34.46 9.06
N PRO A 146 -12.03 -34.20 9.29
CA PRO A 146 -11.24 -34.93 10.27
C PRO A 146 -11.92 -34.89 11.64
N ALA A 147 -11.72 -35.89 12.50
CA ALA A 147 -12.36 -35.92 13.82
C ALA A 147 -12.00 -34.67 14.65
N GLU A 148 -12.89 -34.27 15.55
CA GLU A 148 -12.65 -33.15 16.46
C GLU A 148 -11.34 -33.36 17.26
N GLY A 149 -10.46 -32.37 17.24
CA GLY A 149 -9.11 -32.42 17.81
C GLY A 149 -8.01 -32.90 16.85
N ASP A 150 -8.35 -33.53 15.71
CA ASP A 150 -7.38 -34.01 14.70
C ASP A 150 -7.10 -32.98 13.59
N GLY A 151 -7.39 -31.70 13.87
CA GLY A 151 -7.07 -30.58 12.98
C GLY A 151 -5.58 -30.24 12.95
N ILE A 152 -5.19 -29.37 12.01
CA ILE A 152 -3.83 -28.89 11.84
C ILE A 152 -3.64 -27.67 12.75
N ASP A 153 -2.73 -27.78 13.73
CA ASP A 153 -2.29 -26.63 14.51
C ASP A 153 -1.33 -25.75 13.67
N LEU A 154 -1.65 -24.47 13.54
CA LEU A 154 -0.79 -23.49 12.87
C LEU A 154 0.24 -22.86 13.81
N ARG A 155 0.07 -23.02 15.12
CA ARG A 155 1.05 -22.60 16.11
C ARG A 155 2.04 -23.76 16.19
N GLY A 156 3.30 -23.52 15.82
CA GLY A 156 4.34 -24.53 15.91
C GLY A 156 4.30 -25.16 17.31
N GLY A 157 4.21 -26.50 17.37
CA GLY A 157 3.87 -27.26 18.57
C GLY A 157 4.53 -26.74 19.85
N GLY A 158 3.77 -25.96 20.60
CA GLY A 158 4.07 -25.50 21.94
C GLY A 158 2.83 -25.76 22.75
N GLY A 159 2.86 -26.84 23.54
CA GLY A 159 1.68 -27.38 24.20
C GLY A 159 1.04 -26.44 25.22
N GLY A 160 -0.24 -26.71 25.49
CA GLY A 160 -0.95 -26.29 26.69
C GLY A 160 -1.48 -24.85 26.67
N ASN A 161 -2.78 -24.69 26.86
CA ASN A 161 -3.47 -23.40 27.07
C ASN A 161 -3.12 -22.73 28.42
N ASP A 162 -1.91 -22.94 28.97
CA ASP A 162 -1.59 -22.66 30.36
C ASP A 162 -0.66 -21.44 30.56
N ASP A 163 -0.12 -20.86 29.49
CA ASP A 163 0.87 -19.76 29.57
C ASP A 163 0.25 -18.34 29.45
N TYR A 164 -1.06 -18.17 29.63
CA TYR A 164 -1.70 -16.85 29.73
C TYR A 164 -1.96 -16.40 31.18
N SER A 165 -0.99 -16.60 32.07
CA SER A 165 -1.02 -15.94 33.39
C SER A 165 -0.60 -14.48 33.24
N PHE A 166 -1.55 -13.63 32.85
CA PHE A 166 -1.44 -12.20 33.10
C PHE A 166 -1.48 -12.00 34.61
N GLY A 167 -0.34 -11.59 35.17
CA GLY A 167 -0.17 -11.37 36.59
C GLY A 167 -1.32 -10.56 37.20
N GLY A 168 -1.86 -11.06 38.30
CA GLY A 168 -2.86 -10.36 39.10
C GLY A 168 -2.93 -10.95 40.50
N GLY A 169 -2.45 -10.20 41.48
CA GLY A 169 -2.61 -10.55 42.89
C GLY A 169 -1.78 -9.68 43.84
N LEU A 170 -2.25 -8.43 44.01
CA LEU A 170 -2.07 -7.49 45.14
C LEU A 170 -0.68 -7.35 45.81
#